data_AF-A0A7M7LJZ1-F1
#
_entry.id   AF-A0A7M7LJZ1-F1
#
_cell.length_a   1.000
_cell.length_b   1.000
_cell.length_c   1.000
_cell.angle_alpha   90.00
_cell.angle_beta   90.00
_cell.angle_gamma   90.00
#
_symmetry.space_group_name_H-M   'P 1'
#
loop_
_entity.id
_entity.type
_entity.pdbx_description
1 polymer ?
#
loop_
_entity_poly.entity_id
_entity_poly.type
_entity_poly.pdbx_seq_one_letter_code
_entity_poly.pdbx_strand_id
1 'polypeptide(L)'
;MWRKSMITMEIVQTKVKKAAVDDISAEAVLYDVLDQIFSYFTIKDLCRAATVCKSWQHIANLEISKRSDIESLIWPITHDSDVDDFHGDDGNDCTKSRFSKYRWHISDSMRSLPKLVLLFNDENETELRNIEQFFVYHWSRVKVGTKVGAIHSVAVFMNSTEIVTNSNLGVAITIPSTPKLKLAAYSPNDLEFQRHAKNSTISQLASQAVNSLISTEDSHNCFIIFKNEGPEIREDDLLHSRSFLTEFTSSLKQKCKPGSYSIWGGGVPLFITNVNSLGINSFVWFFIVRLSGPAFDSWSIVLNTDLSDVEKEEKLTRLKKKLHLKPDTIALAMTSSNRNETSEQRLSKTEIFRKIFPKISLIAIYEEDDFVQLGMNTIDCDINPQVEHTKSVAYLIMTTK
;
A
#
# COMPACT_ATOMS: atom_id res chain seq x y z
N MET A 1 31.82 -92.95 -17.61
CA MET A 1 31.32 -93.47 -18.90
C MET A 1 29.80 -93.59 -18.77
N TRP A 2 29.05 -93.39 -19.86
CA TRP A 2 27.59 -93.17 -19.94
C TRP A 2 27.15 -91.70 -19.97
N ARG A 3 27.29 -91.14 -21.18
CA ARG A 3 26.39 -90.13 -21.75
C ARG A 3 24.97 -90.70 -21.80
N LYS A 4 23.97 -89.88 -21.53
CA LYS A 4 22.79 -89.82 -22.40
C LYS A 4 22.36 -88.37 -22.59
N SER A 5 22.28 -88.04 -23.88
CA SER A 5 21.94 -86.78 -24.51
C SER A 5 20.42 -86.54 -24.50
N MET A 6 20.06 -85.32 -24.90
CA MET A 6 18.88 -84.91 -25.68
C MET A 6 17.72 -84.23 -24.91
N ILE A 7 17.63 -82.87 -24.94
CA ILE A 7 16.86 -82.00 -25.90
C ILE A 7 15.37 -81.94 -25.47
N THR A 8 14.64 -80.84 -25.24
CA THR A 8 14.70 -79.39 -25.52
C THR A 8 13.55 -78.73 -24.72
N MET A 9 13.68 -77.46 -24.32
CA MET A 9 12.81 -76.35 -24.77
C MET A 9 13.20 -75.08 -24.00
N GLU A 10 13.79 -74.16 -24.75
CA GLU A 10 13.97 -72.77 -24.34
C GLU A 10 12.60 -72.13 -24.09
N ILE A 11 12.33 -71.76 -22.85
CA ILE A 11 11.34 -70.74 -22.54
C ILE A 11 12.09 -69.44 -22.45
N VAL A 12 11.91 -68.62 -23.49
CA VAL A 12 12.34 -67.23 -23.58
C VAL A 12 11.87 -66.48 -22.33
N GLN A 13 12.81 -66.21 -21.41
CA GLN A 13 12.58 -65.28 -20.31
C GLN A 13 12.60 -63.86 -20.88
N THR A 14 11.43 -63.35 -21.24
CA THR A 14 11.22 -61.93 -21.49
C THR A 14 11.40 -61.20 -20.16
N LYS A 15 12.59 -60.64 -19.94
CA LYS A 15 12.86 -59.63 -18.89
C LYS A 15 11.96 -58.42 -19.16
N VAL A 16 10.79 -58.40 -18.55
CA VAL A 16 10.05 -57.15 -18.35
C VAL A 16 10.84 -56.37 -17.30
N LYS A 17 11.61 -55.37 -17.75
CA LYS A 17 12.07 -54.28 -16.89
C LYS A 17 10.80 -53.62 -16.34
N LYS A 18 10.46 -53.96 -15.10
CA LYS A 18 9.45 -53.25 -14.32
C LYS A 18 10.02 -51.85 -14.10
N ALA A 19 9.59 -50.89 -14.91
CA ALA A 19 9.80 -49.48 -14.62
C ALA A 19 9.22 -49.23 -13.22
N ALA A 20 10.01 -48.64 -12.33
CA ALA A 20 9.51 -48.10 -11.10
C ALA A 20 8.51 -46.99 -11.48
N VAL A 21 7.23 -47.33 -11.48
CA VAL A 21 6.17 -46.34 -11.36
C VAL A 21 6.21 -45.98 -9.89
N ASP A 22 6.79 -44.83 -9.57
CA ASP A 22 6.67 -44.26 -8.24
C ASP A 22 5.17 -44.13 -7.95
N ASP A 23 4.69 -44.85 -6.95
CA ASP A 23 3.30 -44.75 -6.48
C ASP A 23 3.08 -43.30 -6.02
N ILE A 24 2.45 -42.49 -6.87
CA ILE A 24 2.05 -41.14 -6.52
C ILE A 24 1.03 -41.26 -5.39
N SER A 25 1.41 -40.89 -4.17
CA SER A 25 0.51 -40.96 -3.03
C SER A 25 -0.72 -40.07 -3.28
N ALA A 26 -1.92 -40.59 -3.00
CA ALA A 26 -3.16 -39.81 -3.11
C ALA A 26 -3.12 -38.54 -2.25
N GLU A 27 -2.34 -38.56 -1.16
CA GLU A 27 -2.06 -37.41 -0.33
C GLU A 27 -1.27 -36.35 -1.10
N ALA A 28 -0.17 -36.69 -1.78
CA ALA A 28 0.57 -35.74 -2.60
C ALA A 28 -0.29 -35.09 -3.69
N VAL A 29 -1.12 -35.88 -4.39
CA VAL A 29 -2.07 -35.34 -5.39
C VAL A 29 -3.07 -34.38 -4.75
N LEU A 30 -3.61 -34.73 -3.58
CA LEU A 30 -4.52 -33.85 -2.86
C LEU A 30 -3.84 -32.54 -2.44
N TYR A 31 -2.60 -32.59 -1.97
CA TYR A 31 -1.83 -31.40 -1.58
C TYR A 31 -1.59 -30.48 -2.78
N ASP A 32 -1.19 -31.03 -3.92
CA ASP A 32 -0.95 -30.25 -5.15
C ASP A 32 -2.24 -29.61 -5.68
N VAL A 33 -3.35 -30.36 -5.67
CA VAL A 33 -4.66 -29.85 -6.09
C VAL A 33 -5.14 -28.75 -5.14
N LEU A 34 -4.98 -28.92 -3.83
CA LEU A 34 -5.34 -27.90 -2.86
C LEU A 34 -4.47 -26.65 -2.98
N ASP A 35 -3.16 -26.78 -3.21
CA ASP A 35 -2.26 -25.63 -3.40
C ASP A 35 -2.71 -24.79 -4.62
N GLN A 36 -3.04 -25.44 -5.74
CA GLN A 36 -3.56 -24.77 -6.92
C GLN A 36 -4.91 -24.07 -6.66
N ILE A 37 -5.86 -24.76 -6.03
CA ILE A 37 -7.18 -24.17 -5.72
C ILE A 37 -7.02 -22.97 -4.76
N PHE A 38 -6.23 -23.14 -3.70
CA PHE A 38 -6.04 -22.13 -2.66
C PHE A 38 -5.31 -20.89 -3.19
N SER A 39 -4.51 -21.01 -4.25
CA SER A 39 -3.89 -19.84 -4.92
C SER A 39 -4.91 -18.80 -5.42
N TYR A 40 -6.15 -19.23 -5.70
CA TYR A 40 -7.25 -18.35 -6.14
C TYR A 40 -8.13 -17.82 -5.00
N PHE A 41 -7.96 -18.33 -3.78
CA PHE A 41 -8.82 -17.95 -2.65
C PHE A 41 -8.46 -16.57 -2.10
N THR A 42 -9.46 -15.84 -1.62
CA THR A 42 -9.25 -14.63 -0.81
C THR A 42 -8.66 -14.99 0.55
N ILE A 43 -8.16 -14.01 1.30
CA ILE A 43 -7.68 -14.29 2.65
C ILE A 43 -8.78 -14.81 3.57
N LYS A 44 -10.02 -14.36 3.39
CA LYS A 44 -11.19 -14.85 4.12
C LYS A 44 -11.47 -16.31 3.81
N ASP A 45 -11.42 -16.68 2.53
CA ASP A 45 -11.65 -18.06 2.11
C ASP A 45 -10.55 -18.98 2.60
N LEU A 46 -9.28 -18.56 2.57
CA LEU A 46 -8.17 -19.31 3.16
C LEU A 46 -8.33 -19.49 4.67
N CYS A 47 -8.72 -18.43 5.40
CA CYS A 47 -8.97 -18.54 6.84
C CYS A 47 -10.08 -19.56 7.14
N ARG A 48 -11.12 -19.64 6.29
CA ARG A 48 -12.21 -20.63 6.41
C ARG A 48 -11.76 -22.02 6.00
N ALA A 49 -11.00 -22.16 4.92
CA ALA A 49 -10.45 -23.43 4.49
C ALA A 49 -9.54 -24.04 5.57
N ALA A 50 -8.77 -23.18 6.27
CA ALA A 50 -7.89 -23.59 7.34
C ALA A 50 -8.60 -24.21 8.57
N THR A 51 -9.92 -24.07 8.70
CA THR A 51 -10.68 -24.66 9.82
C THR A 51 -11.28 -26.04 9.50
N VAL A 52 -11.16 -26.52 8.25
CA VAL A 52 -11.79 -27.78 7.80
C VAL A 52 -11.10 -29.01 8.38
N CYS A 53 -9.79 -29.17 8.13
CA CYS A 53 -8.98 -30.28 8.64
C CYS A 53 -7.48 -29.91 8.66
N LYS A 54 -6.64 -30.77 9.26
CA LYS A 54 -5.19 -30.51 9.42
C LYS A 54 -4.45 -30.28 8.10
N SER A 55 -4.76 -31.05 7.05
CA SER A 55 -4.11 -30.91 5.75
C SER A 55 -4.50 -29.60 5.06
N TRP A 56 -5.78 -29.21 5.11
CA TRP A 56 -6.24 -27.93 4.59
C TRP A 56 -5.66 -26.76 5.37
N GLN A 57 -5.58 -26.87 6.70
CA GLN A 57 -4.92 -25.89 7.56
C GLN A 57 -3.46 -25.70 7.15
N HIS A 58 -2.74 -26.78 6.91
CA HIS A 58 -1.35 -26.72 6.50
C HIS A 58 -1.19 -26.02 5.14
N ILE A 59 -1.94 -26.43 4.11
CA ILE A 59 -1.85 -25.85 2.76
C ILE A 59 -2.34 -24.39 2.74
N ALA A 60 -3.43 -24.07 3.45
CA ALA A 60 -3.91 -22.69 3.56
C ALA A 60 -2.87 -21.79 4.23
N ASN A 61 -2.25 -22.22 5.34
CA ASN A 61 -1.19 -21.45 5.99
C ASN A 61 0.06 -21.32 5.11
N LEU A 62 0.41 -22.37 4.35
CA LEU A 62 1.50 -22.32 3.39
C LEU A 62 1.21 -21.27 2.31
N GLU A 63 0.02 -21.29 1.71
CA GLU A 63 -0.40 -20.30 0.72
C GLU A 63 -0.43 -18.87 1.30
N ILE A 64 -0.98 -18.68 2.50
CA ILE A 64 -0.93 -17.37 3.20
C ILE A 64 0.52 -16.89 3.36
N SER A 65 1.45 -17.80 3.69
CA SER A 65 2.86 -17.45 3.89
C SER A 65 3.60 -17.09 2.60
N LYS A 66 3.13 -17.56 1.44
CA LYS A 66 3.67 -17.24 0.12
C LYS A 66 3.29 -15.82 -0.32
N ARG A 67 2.16 -15.29 0.16
CA ARG A 67 1.63 -13.98 -0.25
C ARG A 67 2.38 -12.84 0.42
N SER A 68 3.16 -12.12 -0.37
CA SER A 68 3.88 -10.91 0.05
C SER A 68 3.48 -9.66 -0.74
N ASP A 69 2.43 -9.78 -1.56
CA ASP A 69 2.06 -8.79 -2.55
C ASP A 69 1.53 -7.52 -1.86
N ILE A 70 1.97 -6.36 -2.35
CA ILE A 70 1.28 -5.10 -2.08
C ILE A 70 0.10 -5.04 -3.03
N GLU A 71 -1.11 -4.89 -2.50
CA GLU A 71 -2.33 -4.90 -3.32
C GLU A 71 -2.90 -3.48 -3.39
N SER A 72 -3.33 -3.07 -4.59
CA SER A 72 -4.14 -1.87 -4.80
C SER A 72 -5.55 -2.27 -5.20
N LEU A 73 -6.57 -1.74 -4.53
CA LEU A 73 -7.98 -2.05 -4.78
C LEU A 73 -8.83 -0.79 -4.71
N ILE A 74 -9.80 -0.68 -5.63
CA ILE A 74 -10.90 0.29 -5.50
C ILE A 74 -11.84 -0.26 -4.45
N TRP A 75 -12.13 0.56 -3.44
CA TRP A 75 -13.01 0.19 -2.36
C TRP A 75 -14.44 0.66 -2.69
N PRO A 76 -15.37 -0.25 -3.05
CA PRO A 76 -16.71 0.15 -3.46
C PRO A 76 -17.50 0.67 -2.26
N ILE A 77 -18.40 1.62 -2.52
CA ILE A 77 -19.50 1.91 -1.60
C ILE A 77 -20.67 1.04 -2.01
N THR A 78 -21.18 0.24 -1.06
CA THR A 78 -22.46 -0.46 -1.23
C THR A 78 -23.56 0.36 -0.59
N HIS A 79 -24.35 1.06 -1.40
CA HIS A 79 -25.60 1.67 -0.96
C HIS A 79 -26.68 0.57 -0.84
N ASP A 80 -27.54 0.63 0.17
CA ASP A 80 -28.80 -0.12 0.12
C ASP A 80 -29.77 0.68 -0.75
N SER A 81 -30.19 0.10 -1.88
CA SER A 81 -31.20 0.71 -2.76
C SER A 81 -32.63 0.60 -2.22
N ASP A 82 -32.84 -0.02 -1.05
CA ASP A 82 -34.18 -0.48 -0.63
C ASP A 82 -34.65 0.18 0.67
N VAL A 83 -34.59 1.52 0.75
CA VAL A 83 -35.42 2.28 1.72
C VAL A 83 -36.16 3.42 1.01
N ASP A 84 -36.85 3.07 -0.08
CA ASP A 84 -38.12 3.73 -0.40
C ASP A 84 -39.20 3.04 0.46
N ASP A 85 -39.41 3.56 1.67
CA ASP A 85 -40.67 3.48 2.43
C ASP A 85 -40.42 3.91 3.88
N PHE A 86 -40.47 5.22 4.14
CA PHE A 86 -41.07 5.70 5.38
C PHE A 86 -41.80 7.01 5.05
N HIS A 87 -43.11 6.88 4.90
CA HIS A 87 -44.06 7.98 5.01
C HIS A 87 -43.76 8.80 6.26
N GLY A 88 -43.91 10.12 6.11
CA GLY A 88 -43.45 11.10 7.08
C GLY A 88 -44.01 10.90 8.48
N ASP A 89 -43.19 11.26 9.46
CA ASP A 89 -43.65 12.06 10.59
C ASP A 89 -42.46 12.76 11.24
N ASP A 90 -42.79 13.81 11.97
CA ASP A 90 -41.98 14.91 12.44
C ASP A 90 -40.59 14.64 13.04
N GLY A 91 -39.69 15.58 12.77
CA GLY A 91 -38.79 16.14 13.77
C GLY A 91 -37.71 15.22 14.36
N ASN A 92 -36.48 15.41 13.86
CA ASN A 92 -35.24 15.17 14.59
C ASN A 92 -34.79 13.71 14.74
N ASP A 93 -34.53 13.04 13.61
CA ASP A 93 -33.66 11.85 13.61
C ASP A 93 -32.67 11.84 12.43
N CYS A 94 -31.47 12.37 12.67
CA CYS A 94 -30.37 12.42 11.72
C CYS A 94 -29.58 11.10 11.63
N THR A 95 -30.16 9.93 11.95
CA THR A 95 -29.39 8.69 12.23
C THR A 95 -29.63 7.49 11.32
N LYS A 96 -30.03 7.66 10.04
CA LYS A 96 -30.00 6.54 9.07
C LYS A 96 -28.75 6.62 8.19
N SER A 97 -27.66 6.00 8.68
CA SER A 97 -26.41 5.81 7.92
C SER A 97 -26.69 5.10 6.59
N ARG A 98 -26.36 5.73 5.46
CA ARG A 98 -26.69 5.25 4.09
C ARG A 98 -25.82 4.11 3.56
N PHE A 99 -24.84 3.62 4.31
CA PHE A 99 -23.99 2.50 3.87
C PHE A 99 -24.61 1.17 4.27
N SER A 100 -24.73 0.24 3.32
CA SER A 100 -25.26 -1.09 3.61
C SER A 100 -24.30 -1.81 4.55
N LYS A 101 -24.68 -1.86 5.83
CA LYS A 101 -23.91 -2.50 6.89
C LYS A 101 -23.74 -4.02 6.65
N TYR A 102 -24.37 -4.62 5.64
CA TYR A 102 -24.67 -6.05 5.63
C TYR A 102 -24.22 -6.89 4.43
N ARG A 103 -23.48 -6.39 3.43
CA ARG A 103 -23.15 -7.26 2.27
C ARG A 103 -21.69 -7.41 1.87
N TRP A 104 -20.81 -6.45 2.14
CA TRP A 104 -19.44 -6.50 1.66
C TRP A 104 -18.45 -6.08 2.74
N HIS A 105 -17.32 -6.79 2.86
CA HIS A 105 -16.25 -6.50 3.82
C HIS A 105 -14.89 -6.46 3.14
N ILE A 106 -13.94 -5.66 3.65
CA ILE A 106 -12.60 -5.54 3.03
C ILE A 106 -11.87 -6.89 2.92
N SER A 107 -12.09 -7.79 3.88
CA SER A 107 -11.53 -9.16 3.82
C SER A 107 -12.01 -9.97 2.63
N ASP A 108 -13.10 -9.55 1.97
CA ASP A 108 -13.69 -10.23 0.81
C ASP A 108 -12.91 -9.92 -0.47
N SER A 109 -12.01 -8.94 -0.45
CA SER A 109 -11.21 -8.55 -1.62
C SER A 109 -9.70 -8.67 -1.40
N MET A 110 -9.24 -8.79 -0.16
CA MET A 110 -7.81 -8.94 0.13
C MET A 110 -7.31 -10.36 -0.15
N ARG A 111 -6.12 -10.48 -0.74
CA ARG A 111 -5.42 -11.78 -0.86
C ARG A 111 -4.50 -12.03 0.33
N SER A 112 -3.92 -11.00 0.92
CA SER A 112 -3.02 -11.10 2.07
C SER A 112 -3.60 -10.50 3.35
N LEU A 113 -3.05 -10.85 4.52
CA LEU A 113 -3.39 -10.20 5.78
C LEU A 113 -2.62 -8.87 5.88
N PRO A 114 -3.31 -7.72 5.85
CA PRO A 114 -2.62 -6.43 5.86
C PRO A 114 -1.97 -6.19 7.23
N LYS A 115 -0.78 -5.60 7.22
CA LYS A 115 -0.18 -4.95 8.40
C LYS A 115 -0.31 -3.43 8.34
N LEU A 116 -0.47 -2.87 7.14
CA LEU A 116 -0.85 -1.49 6.89
C LEU A 116 -1.94 -1.43 5.81
N VAL A 117 -2.88 -0.51 5.99
CA VAL A 117 -3.82 -0.08 4.95
C VAL A 117 -3.66 1.43 4.78
N LEU A 118 -3.37 1.87 3.56
CA LEU A 118 -3.48 3.27 3.16
C LEU A 118 -4.74 3.41 2.33
N LEU A 119 -5.64 4.32 2.68
CA LEU A 119 -6.82 4.63 1.87
C LEU A 119 -6.74 6.08 1.40
N PHE A 120 -6.98 6.30 0.12
CA PHE A 120 -7.04 7.62 -0.49
C PHE A 120 -8.47 7.86 -1.00
N ASN A 121 -9.09 8.96 -0.60
CA ASN A 121 -10.41 9.37 -1.08
C ASN A 121 -10.41 10.84 -1.53
N ASP A 122 -11.37 11.19 -2.36
CA ASP A 122 -11.62 12.58 -2.74
C ASP A 122 -12.39 13.31 -1.62
N GLU A 123 -12.07 14.57 -1.43
CA GLU A 123 -12.67 15.41 -0.41
C GLU A 123 -14.07 15.88 -0.86
N ASN A 124 -15.10 15.24 -0.32
CA ASN A 124 -16.45 15.78 -0.32
C ASN A 124 -16.90 16.01 1.14
N GLU A 125 -16.82 17.27 1.59
CA GLU A 125 -17.06 17.70 2.98
C GLU A 125 -18.40 17.21 3.55
N THR A 126 -19.42 17.02 2.70
CA THR A 126 -20.75 16.59 3.14
C THR A 126 -20.80 15.15 3.69
N GLU A 127 -19.77 14.33 3.48
CA GLU A 127 -19.76 12.91 3.85
C GLU A 127 -18.75 12.53 4.97
N LEU A 128 -17.96 13.47 5.50
CA LEU A 128 -16.88 13.18 6.47
C LEU A 128 -17.34 12.37 7.70
N ARG A 129 -18.49 12.72 8.30
CA ARG A 129 -19.04 11.96 9.46
C ARG A 129 -19.46 10.55 9.10
N ASN A 130 -19.95 10.33 7.88
CA ASN A 130 -20.33 9.00 7.41
C ASN A 130 -19.07 8.15 7.16
N ILE A 131 -18.01 8.79 6.64
CA ILE A 131 -16.71 8.16 6.40
C ILE A 131 -16.06 7.69 7.72
N GLU A 132 -16.11 8.48 8.80
CA GLU A 132 -15.61 8.05 10.12
C GLU A 132 -16.32 6.78 10.64
N GLN A 133 -17.65 6.75 10.55
CA GLN A 133 -18.43 5.58 10.96
C GLN A 133 -18.13 4.37 10.08
N PHE A 134 -17.96 4.59 8.78
CA PHE A 134 -17.55 3.57 7.84
C PHE A 134 -16.18 2.98 8.25
N PHE A 135 -15.21 3.84 8.57
CA PHE A 135 -13.89 3.41 9.03
C PHE A 135 -13.98 2.58 10.29
N VAL A 136 -14.74 3.02 11.30
CA VAL A 136 -14.93 2.24 12.53
C VAL A 136 -15.53 0.86 12.23
N TYR A 137 -16.55 0.81 11.36
CA TYR A 137 -17.20 -0.44 11.00
C TYR A 137 -16.24 -1.43 10.32
N HIS A 138 -15.60 -1.02 9.24
CA HIS A 138 -14.68 -1.89 8.51
C HIS A 138 -13.43 -2.23 9.31
N TRP A 139 -12.96 -1.29 10.12
CA TRP A 139 -11.73 -1.47 10.87
C TRP A 139 -11.86 -2.37 12.08
N SER A 140 -13.02 -2.35 12.77
CA SER A 140 -13.31 -3.29 13.86
C SER A 140 -13.16 -4.76 13.47
N ARG A 141 -13.09 -5.05 12.17
CA ARG A 141 -13.03 -6.37 11.56
C ARG A 141 -11.76 -6.63 10.74
N VAL A 142 -10.84 -5.66 10.64
CA VAL A 142 -9.48 -5.91 10.18
C VAL A 142 -8.69 -6.58 11.32
N LYS A 143 -7.66 -7.36 10.97
CA LYS A 143 -6.82 -8.07 11.95
C LYS A 143 -6.28 -7.09 13.00
N VAL A 144 -6.39 -7.47 14.27
CA VAL A 144 -5.86 -6.69 15.40
C VAL A 144 -4.37 -6.36 15.16
N GLY A 145 -4.03 -5.08 15.30
CA GLY A 145 -2.66 -4.59 15.15
C GLY A 145 -2.22 -4.28 13.71
N THR A 146 -3.13 -4.25 12.74
CA THR A 146 -2.91 -3.56 11.46
C THR A 146 -2.85 -2.04 11.72
N LYS A 147 -2.13 -1.28 10.89
CA LYS A 147 -2.07 0.19 10.94
C LYS A 147 -2.95 0.78 9.83
N VAL A 148 -3.52 1.96 10.04
CA VAL A 148 -4.30 2.70 9.02
C VAL A 148 -3.75 4.09 8.86
N GLY A 149 -3.65 4.54 7.61
CA GLY A 149 -3.77 5.94 7.25
C GLY A 149 -4.90 6.09 6.23
N ALA A 150 -5.91 6.87 6.55
CA ALA A 150 -6.91 7.31 5.58
C ALA A 150 -6.62 8.77 5.25
N ILE A 151 -6.38 9.08 3.98
CA ILE A 151 -5.92 10.35 3.47
C ILE A 151 -7.03 10.92 2.60
N HIS A 152 -7.45 12.14 2.93
CA HIS A 152 -8.36 12.92 2.13
C HIS A 152 -7.56 13.80 1.18
N SER A 153 -7.98 13.84 -0.08
CA SER A 153 -7.27 14.53 -1.15
C SER A 153 -8.25 15.28 -2.04
N VAL A 154 -7.80 16.29 -2.78
CA VAL A 154 -8.67 17.04 -3.72
C VAL A 154 -9.25 16.11 -4.79
N ALA A 155 -8.44 15.18 -5.31
CA ALA A 155 -8.90 14.12 -6.19
C ALA A 155 -7.99 12.89 -6.11
N VAL A 156 -8.54 11.73 -6.45
CA VAL A 156 -7.81 10.47 -6.48
C VAL A 156 -8.11 9.74 -7.78
N PHE A 157 -7.08 9.22 -8.44
CA PHE A 157 -7.20 8.43 -9.65
C PHE A 157 -6.55 7.06 -9.46
N MET A 158 -7.18 6.03 -10.02
CA MET A 158 -6.53 4.75 -10.29
C MET A 158 -6.42 4.59 -11.81
N ASN A 159 -5.19 4.63 -12.30
CA ASN A 159 -4.83 4.66 -13.72
C ASN A 159 -5.43 5.86 -14.45
N SER A 160 -6.51 5.63 -15.21
CA SER A 160 -7.25 6.65 -15.94
C SER A 160 -8.65 6.89 -15.39
N THR A 161 -9.02 6.20 -14.31
CA THR A 161 -10.33 6.29 -13.68
C THR A 161 -10.24 7.20 -12.47
N GLU A 162 -10.96 8.31 -12.50
CA GLU A 162 -11.18 9.15 -11.32
C GLU A 162 -12.07 8.39 -10.32
N ILE A 163 -11.69 8.46 -9.07
CA ILE A 163 -12.38 7.81 -7.97
C ILE A 163 -13.15 8.89 -7.23
N VAL A 164 -14.47 8.77 -7.24
CA VAL A 164 -15.39 9.74 -6.66
C VAL A 164 -16.16 9.10 -5.52
N THR A 165 -16.18 9.75 -4.35
CA THR A 165 -16.78 9.27 -3.10
C THR A 165 -18.27 8.94 -3.23
N ASN A 166 -18.98 9.51 -4.21
CA ASN A 166 -20.37 9.14 -4.45
C ASN A 166 -20.57 7.68 -4.92
N SER A 167 -19.55 7.09 -5.56
CA SER A 167 -19.60 5.78 -6.22
C SER A 167 -18.67 4.76 -5.55
N ASN A 168 -17.53 5.23 -5.03
CA ASN A 168 -16.51 4.40 -4.40
C ASN A 168 -15.92 5.14 -3.21
N LEU A 169 -15.62 4.45 -2.12
CA LEU A 169 -15.04 5.07 -0.93
C LEU A 169 -13.65 5.65 -1.21
N GLY A 170 -12.89 5.03 -2.11
CA GLY A 170 -11.52 5.44 -2.41
C GLY A 170 -10.67 4.32 -3.00
N VAL A 171 -9.36 4.55 -3.08
CA VAL A 171 -8.36 3.56 -3.46
C VAL A 171 -7.60 3.11 -2.22
N ALA A 172 -7.68 1.83 -1.89
CA ALA A 172 -6.89 1.23 -0.83
C ALA A 172 -5.59 0.62 -1.38
N ILE A 173 -4.53 0.80 -0.62
CA ILE A 173 -3.29 0.03 -0.71
C ILE A 173 -3.16 -0.79 0.55
N THR A 174 -3.12 -2.12 0.41
CA THR A 174 -2.88 -3.03 1.52
C THR A 174 -1.45 -3.56 1.44
N ILE A 175 -0.75 -3.49 2.57
CA ILE A 175 0.64 -3.88 2.68
C ILE A 175 0.75 -4.94 3.78
N PRO A 176 1.07 -6.20 3.44
CA PRO A 176 1.32 -7.22 4.44
C PRO A 176 2.68 -6.97 5.13
N SER A 177 2.88 -7.63 6.27
CA SER A 177 4.22 -7.75 6.84
C SER A 177 4.61 -9.22 6.87
N THR A 178 5.68 -9.53 6.18
CA THR A 178 6.25 -10.88 6.06
C THR A 178 7.74 -10.81 6.44
N PRO A 179 8.42 -11.95 6.63
CA PRO A 179 9.88 -11.95 6.81
C PRO A 179 10.63 -11.27 5.65
N LYS A 180 10.01 -11.19 4.47
CA LYS A 180 10.56 -10.61 3.25
C LYS A 180 10.20 -9.14 3.03
N LEU A 181 9.12 -8.66 3.68
CA LEU A 181 8.62 -7.28 3.62
C LEU A 181 8.32 -6.81 5.06
N LYS A 182 9.24 -6.00 5.59
CA LYS A 182 9.16 -5.44 6.94
C LYS A 182 8.47 -4.07 6.89
N LEU A 183 7.60 -3.81 7.86
CA LEU A 183 6.88 -2.55 8.02
C LEU A 183 7.21 -1.93 9.38
N ALA A 184 7.59 -0.66 9.38
CA ALA A 184 7.58 0.20 10.57
C ALA A 184 6.73 1.45 10.26
N ALA A 185 6.15 2.06 11.29
CA ALA A 185 5.49 3.34 11.11
C ALA A 185 5.57 4.15 12.39
N TYR A 186 5.70 5.46 12.23
CA TYR A 186 5.86 6.44 13.29
C TYR A 186 4.86 7.57 13.07
N SER A 187 4.31 8.03 14.19
CA SER A 187 3.43 9.18 14.23
C SER A 187 3.63 9.86 15.58
N PRO A 188 4.11 11.11 15.61
CA PRO A 188 4.34 11.79 16.87
C PRO A 188 2.99 12.08 17.53
N ASN A 189 2.91 11.87 18.84
CA ASN A 189 1.75 12.29 19.61
C ASN A 189 1.65 13.83 19.60
N ASP A 190 0.44 14.39 19.54
CA ASP A 190 0.24 15.84 19.48
C ASP A 190 0.87 16.58 20.68
N LEU A 191 0.64 16.11 21.90
CA LEU A 191 1.22 16.71 23.11
C LEU A 191 2.74 16.60 23.11
N GLU A 192 3.29 15.49 22.62
CA GLU A 192 4.72 15.29 22.48
C GLU A 192 5.33 16.26 21.47
N PHE A 193 4.72 16.37 20.28
CA PHE A 193 5.15 17.28 19.22
C PHE A 193 5.18 18.73 19.71
N GLN A 194 4.08 19.20 20.30
CA GLN A 194 3.98 20.55 20.84
C GLN A 194 4.98 20.82 21.97
N ARG A 195 5.23 19.84 22.85
CA ARG A 195 6.24 19.95 23.90
C ARG A 195 7.65 20.12 23.31
N HIS A 196 8.00 19.33 22.30
CA HIS A 196 9.30 19.44 21.65
C HIS A 196 9.44 20.76 20.88
N ALA A 197 8.36 21.23 20.24
CA ALA A 197 8.30 22.53 19.58
C ALA A 197 8.57 23.69 20.57
N LYS A 198 7.81 23.75 21.67
CA LYS A 198 7.95 24.79 22.71
C LYS A 198 9.32 24.81 23.37
N ASN A 199 9.93 23.62 23.55
CA ASN A 199 11.24 23.49 24.18
C ASN A 199 12.42 23.57 23.19
N SER A 200 12.17 23.87 21.91
CA SER A 200 13.20 23.90 20.86
C SER A 200 14.02 22.60 20.76
N THR A 201 13.38 21.44 20.97
CA THR A 201 13.99 20.10 20.96
C THR A 201 13.43 19.21 19.83
N ILE A 202 12.92 19.81 18.76
CA ILE A 202 12.38 19.10 17.59
C ILE A 202 13.40 18.12 16.97
N SER A 203 14.68 18.48 16.94
CA SER A 203 15.74 17.61 16.42
C SER A 203 15.87 16.29 17.19
N GLN A 204 15.59 16.30 18.50
CA GLN A 204 15.58 15.10 19.34
C GLN A 204 14.40 14.19 18.95
N LEU A 205 13.20 14.78 18.77
CA LEU A 205 12.01 14.04 18.33
C LEU A 205 12.21 13.43 16.95
N ALA A 206 12.79 14.18 16.01
CA ALA A 206 13.12 13.71 14.67
C ALA A 206 14.14 12.55 14.69
N SER A 207 15.18 12.67 15.52
CA SER A 207 16.18 11.60 15.71
C SER A 207 15.55 10.34 16.30
N GLN A 208 14.65 10.49 17.29
CA GLN A 208 13.90 9.37 17.87
C GLN A 208 13.00 8.69 16.83
N ALA A 209 12.31 9.47 16.00
CA ALA A 209 11.50 8.94 14.90
C ALA A 209 12.33 8.07 13.96
N VAL A 210 13.48 8.58 13.47
CA VAL A 210 14.40 7.82 12.61
C VAL A 210 14.92 6.55 13.31
N ASN A 211 15.30 6.66 14.59
CA ASN A 211 15.77 5.52 15.38
C ASN A 211 14.71 4.43 15.55
N SER A 212 13.43 4.82 15.65
CA SER A 212 12.32 3.87 15.78
C SER A 212 11.97 3.17 14.46
N LEU A 213 12.27 3.80 13.32
CA LEU A 213 11.92 3.30 11.99
C LEU A 213 13.03 2.42 11.39
N ILE A 214 14.29 2.82 11.51
CA ILE A 214 15.40 2.14 10.83
C ILE A 214 15.95 0.99 11.67
N SER A 215 16.00 -0.20 11.07
CA SER A 215 16.81 -1.32 11.56
C SER A 215 18.18 -1.33 10.87
N THR A 216 19.24 -1.75 11.57
CA THR A 216 20.61 -1.78 11.02
C THR A 216 20.85 -2.86 9.98
N GLU A 217 19.89 -3.75 9.76
CA GLU A 217 20.04 -4.95 8.93
C GLU A 217 19.55 -4.77 7.48
N ASP A 218 18.78 -3.72 7.20
CA ASP A 218 18.08 -3.58 5.92
C ASP A 218 18.91 -2.80 4.88
N SER A 219 19.09 -3.37 3.69
CA SER A 219 19.91 -2.79 2.62
C SER A 219 19.24 -1.61 1.89
N HIS A 220 17.90 -1.56 1.89
CA HIS A 220 17.11 -0.53 1.22
C HIS A 220 15.88 -0.16 2.05
N ASN A 221 15.53 1.12 2.10
CA ASN A 221 14.38 1.63 2.85
C ASN A 221 13.51 2.55 1.98
N CYS A 222 12.20 2.36 2.01
CA CYS A 222 11.24 3.30 1.43
C CYS A 222 10.48 4.02 2.53
N PHE A 223 10.43 5.34 2.48
CA PHE A 223 9.62 6.15 3.37
C PHE A 223 8.45 6.77 2.62
N ILE A 224 7.24 6.52 3.12
CA ILE A 224 6.02 7.20 2.71
C ILE A 224 5.67 8.17 3.83
N ILE A 225 5.60 9.47 3.54
CA ILE A 225 5.50 10.54 4.53
C ILE A 225 4.30 11.41 4.19
N PHE A 226 3.31 11.41 5.07
CA PHE A 226 2.22 12.40 5.04
C PHE A 226 2.42 13.38 6.18
N LYS A 227 2.27 14.66 5.88
CA LYS A 227 2.24 15.73 6.88
C LYS A 227 0.92 16.48 6.77
N ASN A 228 0.38 16.89 7.91
CA ASN A 228 -0.85 17.64 7.90
C ASN A 228 -0.55 19.08 7.48
N GLU A 229 -1.24 19.56 6.45
CA GLU A 229 -1.22 20.96 5.97
C GLU A 229 -2.65 21.52 5.90
N GLY A 230 -3.61 20.89 6.60
CA GLY A 230 -4.99 21.32 6.63
C GLY A 230 -5.20 22.75 7.16
N PRO A 231 -6.35 23.37 6.82
CA PRO A 231 -6.63 24.77 7.14
C PRO A 231 -6.73 25.06 8.65
N GLU A 232 -6.85 24.03 9.48
CA GLU A 232 -6.90 24.14 10.94
C GLU A 232 -5.53 24.42 11.57
N ILE A 233 -4.43 24.24 10.83
CA ILE A 233 -3.08 24.39 11.36
C ILE A 233 -2.64 25.86 11.35
N ARG A 234 -2.14 26.32 12.50
CA ARG A 234 -1.64 27.68 12.67
C ARG A 234 -0.27 27.85 11.99
N GLU A 235 0.03 29.07 11.55
CA GLU A 235 1.30 29.39 10.87
C GLU A 235 2.55 29.04 11.70
N ASP A 236 2.53 29.32 13.01
CA ASP A 236 3.62 28.95 13.93
C ASP A 236 3.85 27.43 13.96
N ASP A 237 2.77 26.64 13.89
CA ASP A 237 2.84 25.18 13.91
C ASP A 237 3.37 24.61 12.58
N LEU A 238 3.09 25.29 11.45
CA LEU A 238 3.70 24.95 10.15
C LEU A 238 5.22 25.12 10.17
N LEU A 239 5.76 26.14 10.87
CA LEU A 239 7.20 26.32 11.04
C LEU A 239 7.83 25.17 11.82
N HIS A 240 7.16 24.70 12.88
CA HIS A 240 7.60 23.53 13.65
C HIS A 240 7.51 22.24 12.82
N SER A 241 6.46 22.07 12.02
CA SER A 241 6.31 20.97 11.07
C SER A 241 7.47 20.92 10.07
N ARG A 242 7.80 22.05 9.43
CA ARG A 242 8.95 22.18 8.52
C ARG A 242 10.28 21.88 9.21
N SER A 243 10.45 22.37 10.44
CA SER A 243 11.64 22.10 11.24
C SER A 243 11.79 20.60 11.54
N PHE A 244 10.69 19.93 11.90
CA PHE A 244 10.70 18.49 12.14
C PHE A 244 11.10 17.70 10.88
N LEU A 245 10.52 18.03 9.73
CA LEU A 245 10.86 17.35 8.47
C LEU A 245 12.34 17.58 8.06
N THR A 246 12.86 18.79 8.26
CA THR A 246 14.26 19.12 8.00
C THR A 246 15.20 18.31 8.89
N GLU A 247 14.92 18.24 10.18
CA GLU A 247 15.72 17.45 11.14
C GLU A 247 15.58 15.94 10.90
N PHE A 248 14.39 15.48 10.51
CA PHE A 248 14.12 14.08 10.19
C PHE A 248 14.92 13.65 8.96
N THR A 249 14.87 14.42 7.88
CA THR A 249 15.62 14.14 6.65
C THR A 249 17.13 14.25 6.87
N SER A 250 17.59 15.17 7.71
CA SER A 250 19.01 15.27 8.11
C SER A 250 19.45 14.03 8.90
N SER A 251 18.63 13.58 9.84
CA SER A 251 18.87 12.35 10.62
C SER A 251 18.86 11.10 9.73
N LEU A 252 17.98 11.04 8.71
CA LEU A 252 17.99 9.98 7.71
C LEU A 252 19.30 9.97 6.91
N LYS A 253 19.76 11.13 6.43
CA LYS A 253 21.01 11.26 5.66
C LYS A 253 22.25 10.82 6.46
N GLN A 254 22.24 11.01 7.77
CA GLN A 254 23.32 10.55 8.65
C GLN A 254 23.33 9.03 8.85
N LYS A 255 22.17 8.37 8.77
CA LYS A 255 22.01 6.94 9.06
C LYS A 255 21.97 6.05 7.81
N CYS A 256 21.37 6.53 6.73
CA CYS A 256 21.26 5.80 5.48
C CYS A 256 22.38 6.19 4.54
N LYS A 257 22.85 5.22 3.74
CA LYS A 257 23.81 5.52 2.68
C LYS A 257 23.09 6.27 1.55
N PRO A 258 23.74 7.23 0.88
CA PRO A 258 23.18 7.84 -0.33
C PRO A 258 22.76 6.76 -1.34
N GLY A 259 21.56 6.91 -1.89
CA GLY A 259 20.98 5.94 -2.83
C GLY A 259 20.42 4.65 -2.19
N SER A 260 20.50 4.46 -0.87
CA SER A 260 19.95 3.28 -0.18
C SER A 260 18.54 3.48 0.36
N TYR A 261 17.86 4.56 -0.05
CA TYR A 261 16.50 4.84 0.37
C TYR A 261 15.74 5.69 -0.64
N SER A 262 14.40 5.58 -0.62
CA SER A 262 13.47 6.41 -1.37
C SER A 262 12.52 7.15 -0.42
N ILE A 263 12.08 8.34 -0.82
CA ILE A 263 11.06 9.12 -0.09
C ILE A 263 9.94 9.49 -1.06
N TRP A 264 8.71 9.43 -0.58
CA TRP A 264 7.53 9.93 -1.28
C TRP A 264 6.44 10.37 -0.31
N GLY A 265 5.56 11.26 -0.75
CA GLY A 265 4.36 11.69 -0.03
C GLY A 265 4.17 13.18 -0.15
N GLY A 266 3.65 13.85 0.87
CA GLY A 266 3.33 15.28 0.79
C GLY A 266 2.50 15.81 1.94
N GLY A 267 2.17 17.10 1.81
CA GLY A 267 1.12 17.74 2.57
C GLY A 267 -0.25 17.23 2.15
N VAL A 268 -1.12 16.98 3.13
CA VAL A 268 -2.51 16.56 2.91
C VAL A 268 -3.40 17.31 3.91
N PRO A 269 -4.67 17.58 3.56
CA PRO A 269 -5.55 18.43 4.37
C PRO A 269 -6.03 17.73 5.65
N LEU A 270 -6.26 16.43 5.56
CA LEU A 270 -6.72 15.61 6.67
C LEU A 270 -6.26 14.18 6.45
N PHE A 271 -5.81 13.55 7.53
CA PHE A 271 -5.68 12.12 7.53
C PHE A 271 -6.01 11.51 8.89
N ILE A 272 -6.75 10.42 8.85
CA ILE A 272 -7.20 9.66 10.00
C ILE A 272 -6.24 8.49 10.22
N THR A 273 -5.75 8.32 11.44
CA THR A 273 -4.93 7.16 11.80
C THR A 273 -5.43 6.49 13.08
N ASN A 274 -4.92 5.27 13.31
CA ASN A 274 -5.08 4.56 14.58
C ASN A 274 -6.54 4.47 15.06
N VAL A 275 -7.38 3.82 14.25
CA VAL A 275 -8.71 3.42 14.67
C VAL A 275 -8.55 2.30 15.71
N ASN A 276 -8.83 2.58 16.98
CA ASN A 276 -8.80 1.56 18.04
C ASN A 276 -10.16 1.49 18.74
N SER A 277 -10.33 0.55 19.67
CA SER A 277 -11.60 0.36 20.38
C SER A 277 -12.00 1.53 21.28
N LEU A 278 -11.09 2.49 21.52
CA LEU A 278 -11.30 3.69 22.34
C LEU A 278 -11.59 4.94 21.50
N GLY A 279 -11.49 4.87 20.16
CA GLY A 279 -11.83 5.96 19.26
C GLY A 279 -10.98 6.03 17.99
N ILE A 280 -11.23 7.07 17.21
CA ILE A 280 -10.47 7.47 16.02
C ILE A 280 -9.54 8.62 16.42
N ASN A 281 -8.27 8.58 16.01
CA ASN A 281 -7.44 9.78 16.07
C ASN A 281 -7.54 10.53 14.73
N SER A 282 -8.31 11.62 14.73
CA SER A 282 -8.57 12.44 13.55
C SER A 282 -7.52 13.52 13.31
N PHE A 283 -6.66 13.81 14.29
CA PHE A 283 -5.58 14.79 14.13
C PHE A 283 -4.21 14.20 14.41
N VAL A 284 -3.36 14.25 13.40
CA VAL A 284 -1.98 13.78 13.46
C VAL A 284 -1.08 14.72 12.67
N TRP A 285 0.06 15.11 13.24
CA TRP A 285 1.03 15.99 12.57
C TRP A 285 1.72 15.31 11.39
N PHE A 286 2.19 14.08 11.62
CA PHE A 286 2.91 13.27 10.63
C PHE A 286 2.47 11.81 10.70
N PHE A 287 2.36 11.18 9.54
CA PHE A 287 2.32 9.73 9.42
C PHE A 287 3.44 9.26 8.51
N ILE A 288 4.43 8.62 9.12
CA ILE A 288 5.63 8.16 8.44
C ILE A 288 5.60 6.64 8.44
N VAL A 289 5.51 6.06 7.24
CA VAL A 289 5.60 4.62 7.02
C VAL A 289 6.95 4.31 6.43
N ARG A 290 7.57 3.24 6.92
CA ARG A 290 8.80 2.69 6.37
C ARG A 290 8.63 1.25 5.93
N LEU A 291 8.91 0.99 4.66
CA LEU A 291 8.95 -0.33 4.04
C LEU A 291 10.40 -0.74 3.78
N SER A 292 10.73 -2.00 4.03
CA SER A 292 12.02 -2.59 3.66
C SER A 292 11.91 -4.10 3.51
N GLY A 293 13.00 -4.73 3.11
CA GLY A 293 13.18 -6.16 3.23
C GLY A 293 13.94 -6.72 2.04
N PRO A 294 14.40 -7.97 2.11
CA PRO A 294 15.20 -8.58 1.05
C PRO A 294 14.44 -8.75 -0.27
N ALA A 295 13.10 -8.76 -0.22
CA ALA A 295 12.24 -8.89 -1.39
C ALA A 295 11.64 -7.56 -1.83
N PHE A 296 12.03 -6.43 -1.26
CA PHE A 296 11.37 -5.15 -1.55
C PHE A 296 12.36 -4.18 -2.18
N ASP A 297 12.01 -3.69 -3.36
CA ASP A 297 12.76 -2.64 -4.06
C ASP A 297 11.82 -1.46 -4.32
N SER A 298 12.34 -0.24 -4.22
CA SER A 298 11.57 0.96 -4.49
C SER A 298 12.42 2.09 -5.07
N TRP A 299 11.77 2.94 -5.86
CA TRP A 299 12.40 4.08 -6.51
C TRP A 299 11.47 5.27 -6.47
N SER A 300 12.02 6.44 -6.23
CA SER A 300 11.29 7.70 -6.38
C SER A 300 11.96 8.59 -7.43
N ILE A 301 11.13 9.39 -8.09
CA ILE A 301 11.53 10.43 -9.04
C ILE A 301 10.59 11.63 -8.91
N VAL A 302 11.15 12.82 -9.00
CA VAL A 302 10.39 14.08 -8.98
C VAL A 302 10.55 14.77 -10.32
N LEU A 303 9.41 15.11 -10.94
CA LEU A 303 9.36 15.86 -12.18
C LEU A 303 8.76 17.23 -11.90
N ASN A 304 9.53 18.29 -12.12
CA ASN A 304 9.00 19.66 -12.06
C ASN A 304 7.98 19.84 -13.21
N THR A 305 6.85 20.50 -12.92
CA THR A 305 5.77 20.74 -13.90
C THR A 305 6.22 21.59 -15.07
N ASP A 306 7.19 22.49 -14.85
CA ASP A 306 7.73 23.43 -15.83
C ASP A 306 8.64 22.77 -16.88
N LEU A 307 9.04 21.50 -16.66
CA LEU A 307 9.79 20.74 -17.65
C LEU A 307 8.93 20.45 -18.89
N SER A 308 9.57 20.49 -20.06
CA SER A 308 8.93 20.04 -21.29
C SER A 308 8.61 18.54 -21.24
N ASP A 309 7.63 18.12 -22.04
CA ASP A 309 7.24 16.71 -22.11
C ASP A 309 8.41 15.81 -22.57
N VAL A 310 9.28 16.31 -23.45
CA VAL A 310 10.49 15.62 -23.90
C VAL A 310 11.44 15.36 -22.73
N GLU A 311 11.70 16.36 -21.89
CA GLU A 311 12.57 16.21 -20.71
C GLU A 311 11.96 15.26 -19.67
N LYS A 312 10.63 15.31 -19.47
CA LYS A 312 9.90 14.37 -18.60
C LYS A 312 10.04 12.94 -19.13
N GLU A 313 9.85 12.74 -20.43
CA GLU A 313 10.02 11.43 -21.09
C GLU A 313 11.43 10.88 -20.98
N GLU A 314 12.46 11.72 -21.19
CA GLU A 314 13.86 11.31 -21.07
C GLU A 314 14.20 10.84 -19.65
N LYS A 315 13.77 11.60 -18.64
CA LYS A 315 13.98 11.27 -17.22
C LYS A 315 13.31 9.95 -16.84
N LEU A 316 12.05 9.76 -17.23
CA LEU A 316 11.29 8.54 -16.96
C LEU A 316 11.85 7.34 -17.73
N THR A 317 12.30 7.53 -18.97
CA THR A 317 12.93 6.47 -19.77
C THR A 317 14.26 6.03 -19.18
N ARG A 318 15.07 6.99 -18.69
CA ARG A 318 16.31 6.69 -17.97
C ARG A 318 16.03 5.90 -16.69
N LEU A 319 14.96 6.25 -15.97
CA LEU A 319 14.48 5.49 -14.81
C LEU A 319 14.10 4.07 -15.22
N LYS A 320 13.23 3.91 -16.21
CA LYS A 320 12.77 2.61 -16.71
C LYS A 320 13.91 1.64 -17.02
N LYS A 321 15.02 2.12 -17.59
CA LYS A 321 16.21 1.30 -17.91
C LYS A 321 16.90 0.70 -16.67
N LYS A 322 16.73 1.30 -15.48
CA LYS A 322 17.31 0.84 -14.22
C LYS A 322 16.34 0.01 -13.38
N LEU A 323 15.06 -0.03 -13.74
CA LEU A 323 14.03 -0.73 -13.00
C LEU A 323 13.94 -2.20 -13.41
N HIS A 324 13.84 -3.08 -12.41
CA HIS A 324 13.49 -4.48 -12.60
C HIS A 324 12.01 -4.64 -12.28
N LEU A 325 11.16 -4.29 -13.24
CA LEU A 325 9.71 -4.30 -13.06
C LEU A 325 9.16 -5.73 -12.99
N LYS A 326 8.30 -5.97 -12.01
CA LYS A 326 7.56 -7.22 -11.81
C LYS A 326 6.05 -7.04 -12.03
N PRO A 327 5.28 -8.12 -12.24
CA PRO A 327 3.84 -8.03 -12.49
C PRO A 327 3.04 -7.33 -11.40
N ASP A 328 3.50 -7.42 -10.15
CA ASP A 328 2.91 -6.82 -8.94
C ASP A 328 3.47 -5.42 -8.62
N THR A 329 4.21 -4.81 -9.56
CA THR A 329 4.72 -3.45 -9.36
C THR A 329 3.57 -2.45 -9.34
N ILE A 330 3.55 -1.60 -8.32
CA ILE A 330 2.63 -0.47 -8.23
C ILE A 330 3.40 0.85 -8.24
N ALA A 331 2.75 1.90 -8.73
CA ALA A 331 3.25 3.26 -8.67
C ALA A 331 2.26 4.19 -7.96
N LEU A 332 2.81 5.15 -7.22
CA LEU A 332 2.08 6.25 -6.61
C LEU A 332 2.57 7.55 -7.22
N ALA A 333 1.65 8.48 -7.43
CA ALA A 333 1.95 9.86 -7.81
C ALA A 333 1.27 10.81 -6.82
N MET A 334 1.97 11.88 -6.45
CA MET A 334 1.37 13.01 -5.77
C MET A 334 1.73 14.28 -6.54
N THR A 335 0.74 15.11 -6.80
CA THR A 335 0.88 16.36 -7.54
C THR A 335 -0.09 17.40 -7.00
N SER A 336 0.19 18.66 -7.28
CA SER A 336 -0.77 19.72 -7.01
C SER A 336 -1.92 19.73 -8.02
N SER A 337 -3.06 20.26 -7.60
CA SER A 337 -4.27 20.49 -8.39
C SER A 337 -5.07 21.63 -7.79
N ASN A 338 -5.67 22.43 -8.67
CA ASN A 338 -6.71 23.36 -8.30
C ASN A 338 -8.07 22.63 -8.23
N ARG A 339 -8.93 22.98 -7.27
CA ARG A 339 -10.31 22.44 -7.20
C ARG A 339 -11.11 22.66 -8.48
N ASN A 340 -10.81 23.71 -9.24
CA ASN A 340 -11.47 24.03 -10.51
C ASN A 340 -10.92 23.24 -11.72
N GLU A 341 -9.84 22.45 -11.56
CA GLU A 341 -9.35 21.60 -12.64
C GLU A 341 -10.38 20.51 -13.00
N THR A 342 -10.54 20.25 -14.29
CA THR A 342 -11.33 19.11 -14.77
C THR A 342 -10.57 17.81 -14.57
N SER A 343 -11.30 16.69 -14.57
CA SER A 343 -10.72 15.34 -14.53
C SER A 343 -9.69 15.12 -15.64
N GLU A 344 -9.93 15.64 -16.85
CA GLU A 344 -9.01 15.55 -17.99
C GLU A 344 -7.71 16.34 -17.73
N GLN A 345 -7.82 17.54 -17.15
CA GLN A 345 -6.65 18.35 -16.80
C GLN A 345 -5.81 17.65 -15.73
N ARG A 346 -6.44 17.09 -14.69
CA ARG A 346 -5.74 16.28 -13.67
C ARG A 346 -5.06 15.07 -14.30
N LEU A 347 -5.78 14.34 -15.14
CA LEU A 347 -5.29 13.12 -15.79
C LEU A 347 -4.06 13.38 -16.68
N SER A 348 -4.02 14.52 -17.37
CA SER A 348 -2.90 14.92 -18.24
C SER A 348 -1.57 15.03 -17.50
N LYS A 349 -1.58 15.46 -16.23
CA LYS A 349 -0.37 15.62 -15.39
C LYS A 349 0.42 14.31 -15.18
N THR A 350 -0.26 13.17 -15.31
CA THR A 350 0.31 11.84 -15.10
C THR A 350 0.37 11.00 -16.37
N GLU A 351 -0.01 11.57 -17.52
CA GLU A 351 -0.13 10.84 -18.79
C GLU A 351 1.20 10.32 -19.33
N ILE A 352 2.25 11.13 -19.26
CA ILE A 352 3.60 10.74 -19.71
C ILE A 352 4.09 9.51 -18.93
N PHE A 353 3.83 9.47 -17.62
CA PHE A 353 4.18 8.30 -16.81
C PHE A 353 3.47 7.05 -17.31
N ARG A 354 2.16 7.11 -17.56
CA ARG A 354 1.39 5.97 -18.07
C ARG A 354 1.86 5.53 -19.45
N LYS A 355 2.23 6.47 -20.33
CA LYS A 355 2.81 6.19 -21.65
C LYS A 355 4.11 5.38 -21.53
N ILE A 356 4.99 5.75 -20.60
CA ILE A 356 6.28 5.06 -20.39
C ILE A 356 6.10 3.75 -19.61
N PHE A 357 5.15 3.68 -18.68
CA PHE A 357 4.89 2.53 -17.81
C PHE A 357 3.45 1.99 -17.93
N PRO A 358 3.02 1.53 -19.13
CA PRO A 358 1.62 1.18 -19.37
C PRO A 358 1.11 -0.07 -18.64
N LYS A 359 2.04 -0.85 -18.06
CA LYS A 359 1.71 -2.09 -17.32
C LYS A 359 1.73 -1.91 -15.80
N ILE A 360 2.14 -0.75 -15.31
CA ILE A 360 2.19 -0.47 -13.87
C ILE A 360 0.87 0.18 -13.47
N SER A 361 0.22 -0.36 -12.44
CA SER A 361 -0.93 0.29 -11.83
C SER A 361 -0.48 1.59 -11.16
N LEU A 362 -1.03 2.72 -11.58
CA LEU A 362 -0.71 4.04 -11.03
C LEU A 362 -1.87 4.55 -10.17
N ILE A 363 -1.59 4.88 -8.91
CA ILE A 363 -2.52 5.63 -8.06
C ILE A 363 -2.01 7.06 -8.00
N ALA A 364 -2.81 8.02 -8.47
CA ALA A 364 -2.45 9.42 -8.46
C ALA A 364 -3.33 10.19 -7.48
N ILE A 365 -2.67 10.98 -6.63
CA ILE A 365 -3.28 11.79 -5.60
C ILE A 365 -3.01 13.26 -5.95
N TYR A 366 -4.07 14.04 -5.88
CA TYR A 366 -4.06 15.45 -6.22
C TYR A 366 -4.38 16.24 -4.95
N GLU A 367 -3.48 17.16 -4.60
CA GLU A 367 -3.58 17.99 -3.40
C GLU A 367 -3.61 19.47 -3.79
N GLU A 368 -3.91 20.35 -2.84
CA GLU A 368 -3.98 21.80 -3.07
C GLU A 368 -2.65 22.37 -3.61
N ASP A 369 -2.75 23.47 -4.36
CA ASP A 369 -1.60 24.07 -5.07
C ASP A 369 -0.48 24.60 -4.16
N ASP A 370 -0.81 24.95 -2.92
CA ASP A 370 0.12 25.40 -1.90
C ASP A 370 0.75 24.26 -1.09
N PHE A 371 0.23 23.04 -1.21
CA PHE A 371 0.74 21.88 -0.48
C PHE A 371 2.01 21.35 -1.15
N VAL A 372 2.97 20.95 -0.32
CA VAL A 372 4.25 20.46 -0.84
C VAL A 372 4.16 18.97 -1.19
N GLN A 373 4.89 18.58 -2.24
CA GLN A 373 5.15 17.19 -2.56
C GLN A 373 6.51 16.79 -1.96
N LEU A 374 6.57 15.60 -1.37
CA LEU A 374 7.81 15.01 -0.87
C LEU A 374 8.33 13.97 -1.87
N GLY A 375 9.60 14.06 -2.21
CA GLY A 375 10.21 13.11 -3.12
C GLY A 375 11.71 13.31 -3.27
N MET A 376 12.39 12.29 -3.79
CA MET A 376 13.80 12.38 -4.16
C MET A 376 14.11 11.59 -5.42
N ASN A 377 15.15 11.98 -6.15
CA ASN A 377 15.61 11.23 -7.32
C ASN A 377 16.57 10.12 -6.90
N THR A 378 16.04 8.90 -6.75
CA THR A 378 16.82 7.72 -6.31
C THR A 378 17.97 7.35 -7.25
N ILE A 379 17.91 7.77 -8.51
CA ILE A 379 18.90 7.42 -9.53
C ILE A 379 20.11 8.34 -9.52
N ASP A 380 19.92 9.62 -9.21
CA ASP A 380 20.95 10.64 -9.41
C ASP A 380 21.97 10.69 -8.26
N CYS A 381 21.79 9.85 -7.22
CA CYS A 381 22.69 9.69 -6.07
C CYS A 381 23.22 11.02 -5.53
N ASP A 382 22.37 12.05 -5.53
CA ASP A 382 22.70 13.35 -5.00
C ASP A 382 23.07 13.19 -3.51
N ILE A 383 24.13 13.86 -3.09
CA ILE A 383 24.62 13.84 -1.71
C ILE A 383 23.67 14.64 -0.81
N ASN A 384 22.96 15.63 -1.37
CA ASN A 384 22.01 16.43 -0.62
C ASN A 384 20.72 16.69 -1.43
N PRO A 385 19.92 15.64 -1.72
CA PRO A 385 18.72 15.80 -2.51
C PRO A 385 17.73 16.72 -1.79
N GLN A 386 17.16 17.64 -2.56
CA GLN A 386 15.97 18.38 -2.16
C GLN A 386 14.82 17.38 -1.96
N VAL A 387 14.16 17.45 -0.81
CA VAL A 387 13.08 16.53 -0.42
C VAL A 387 11.70 17.16 -0.61
N GLU A 388 11.57 18.46 -0.32
CA GLU A 388 10.34 19.23 -0.47
C GLU A 388 10.31 19.92 -1.84
N HIS A 389 9.21 19.74 -2.56
CA HIS A 389 9.00 20.27 -3.89
C HIS A 389 7.64 20.95 -3.96
N THR A 390 7.55 22.02 -4.73
CA THR A 390 6.30 22.63 -5.16
C THR A 390 6.26 22.59 -6.68
N LYS A 391 5.05 22.62 -7.26
CA LYS A 391 4.87 22.57 -8.72
C LYS A 391 5.60 21.37 -9.33
N SER A 392 5.32 20.20 -8.77
CA SER A 392 5.99 18.97 -9.18
C SER A 392 5.05 17.78 -9.11
N VAL A 393 5.40 16.73 -9.85
CA VAL A 393 4.81 15.41 -9.70
C VAL A 393 5.87 14.52 -9.07
N ALA A 394 5.62 14.08 -7.83
CA ALA A 394 6.46 13.13 -7.12
C ALA A 394 5.92 11.72 -7.35
N TYR A 395 6.74 10.85 -7.92
CA TYR A 395 6.41 9.45 -8.14
C TYR A 395 7.17 8.53 -7.19
N LEU A 396 6.50 7.46 -6.76
CA LEU A 396 7.09 6.30 -6.11
C LEU A 396 6.73 5.05 -6.89
N ILE A 397 7.70 4.19 -7.14
CA ILE A 397 7.50 2.86 -7.75
C ILE A 397 7.96 1.84 -6.72
N MET A 398 7.12 0.85 -6.43
CA MET A 398 7.39 -0.21 -5.46
C MET A 398 7.17 -1.57 -6.09
N THR A 399 8.06 -2.52 -5.80
CA THR A 399 7.94 -3.90 -6.26
C THR A 399 8.33 -4.87 -5.15
N THR A 400 7.61 -5.98 -5.06
CA THR A 400 7.88 -7.09 -4.16
C THR A 400 8.38 -8.31 -4.95
N LYS A 401 9.29 -9.11 -4.36
CA LYS A 401 9.97 -10.19 -5.08
C LYS A 401 9.35 -11.56 -4.98
#